data_AF-A0A7J4EGS5-F1
#
_entry.id   AF-A0A7J4EGS5-F1
#
_cell.length_a   1.000
_cell.length_b   1.000
_cell.length_c   1.000
_cell.angle_alpha   90.00
_cell.angle_beta   90.00
_cell.angle_gamma   90.00
#
_symmetry.space_group_name_H-M   'P 1'
#
loop_
_entity.id
_entity.type
_entity.pdbx_description
1 polymer ?
#
loop_
_entity_poly.entity_id
_entity_poly.type
_entity_poly.pdbx_seq_one_letter_code
_entity_poly.pdbx_strand_id
1 'polypeptide(L)'
;MFGEVETGFLLFFPFLVGSGIYAFLGFILVFIAILLFMFGFVETAAIEPIDLHSGTEEERYPPAKTSMKGGGVILIGPIPIVFSSNWKIAVALMIVAMLLIITVLFAMKLL
;
A
#
# COMPACT_ATOMS: atom_id res chain seq x y z
N MET A 1 -32.67 -16.91 -24.36
CA MET A 1 -32.91 -15.45 -24.44
C MET A 1 -31.83 -14.82 -23.58
N PHE A 2 -30.92 -14.01 -24.12
CA PHE A 2 -29.88 -13.33 -23.34
C PHE A 2 -30.29 -11.86 -23.15
N GLY A 3 -30.20 -11.35 -21.93
CA GLY A 3 -30.62 -10.00 -21.54
C GLY A 3 -29.43 -9.08 -21.30
N GLU A 4 -29.58 -7.82 -21.70
CA GLU A 4 -28.62 -6.73 -21.51
C GLU A 4 -28.69 -6.16 -20.09
N VAL A 5 -27.53 -5.88 -19.48
CA VAL A 5 -27.41 -5.33 -18.12
C VAL A 5 -26.67 -3.99 -18.20
N GLU A 6 -27.29 -2.92 -17.68
CA GLU A 6 -26.64 -1.62 -17.44
C GLU A 6 -26.12 -1.53 -15.99
N THR A 7 -24.89 -1.02 -15.83
CA THR A 7 -24.16 -0.96 -14.54
C THR A 7 -23.73 0.45 -14.15
N GLY A 8 -23.66 0.72 -12.84
CA GLY A 8 -23.05 1.91 -12.23
C GLY A 8 -22.22 1.57 -10.97
N PHE A 9 -21.41 2.51 -10.47
CA PHE A 9 -20.47 2.30 -9.36
C PHE A 9 -20.84 3.06 -8.08
N LEU A 10 -20.66 2.40 -6.93
CA LEU A 10 -20.88 2.95 -5.59
C LEU A 10 -19.55 2.96 -4.81
N LEU A 11 -19.23 4.10 -4.18
CA LEU A 11 -18.01 4.28 -3.38
C LEU A 11 -18.36 4.48 -1.89
N PHE A 12 -17.68 3.75 -0.99
CA PHE A 12 -17.92 3.79 0.45
C PHE A 12 -16.66 4.23 1.23
N PHE A 13 -16.84 5.16 2.17
CA PHE A 13 -15.76 5.67 3.05
C PHE A 13 -16.03 5.31 4.51
N PRO A 14 -15.26 4.38 5.11
CA PRO A 14 -15.42 4.03 6.52
C PRO A 14 -14.82 5.13 7.41
N PHE A 15 -15.54 5.52 8.47
CA PHE A 15 -15.04 6.41 9.51
C PHE A 15 -15.24 5.79 10.91
N LEU A 16 -14.28 6.02 11.82
CA LEU A 16 -14.32 5.57 13.22
C LEU A 16 -14.40 6.79 14.14
N VAL A 17 -15.43 6.86 14.99
CA VAL A 17 -15.56 7.88 16.04
C VAL A 17 -15.64 7.21 17.40
N GLY A 18 -14.76 7.60 18.32
CA GLY A 18 -14.78 7.12 19.69
C GLY A 18 -13.71 7.81 20.54
N SER A 19 -13.89 7.77 21.86
CA SER A 19 -12.94 8.30 22.83
C SER A 19 -12.51 7.21 23.82
N GLY A 20 -11.30 7.35 24.37
CA GLY A 20 -10.73 6.38 25.30
C GLY A 20 -10.04 5.18 24.63
N ILE A 21 -9.68 4.20 25.44
CA ILE A 21 -8.76 3.11 25.05
C ILE A 21 -9.33 2.18 23.95
N TYR A 22 -10.64 1.96 23.94
CA TYR A 22 -11.28 1.10 22.95
C TYR A 22 -11.31 1.72 21.55
N ALA A 23 -11.43 3.04 21.45
CA ALA A 23 -11.35 3.75 20.17
C ALA A 23 -9.94 3.69 19.57
N PHE A 24 -8.90 3.77 20.41
CA PHE A 24 -7.52 3.60 20.00
C PHE A 24 -7.23 2.17 19.50
N LEU A 25 -7.77 1.16 20.18
CA LEU A 25 -7.67 -0.23 19.77
C LEU A 25 -8.36 -0.49 18.41
N GLY A 26 -9.53 0.10 18.20
CA GLY A 26 -10.24 0.04 16.91
C GLY A 26 -9.47 0.72 15.78
N PHE A 27 -8.89 1.89 16.06
CA PHE A 27 -8.01 2.59 15.11
C PHE A 27 -6.80 1.73 14.70
N ILE A 28 -6.11 1.10 15.65
CA ILE A 28 -4.98 0.19 15.36
C ILE A 28 -5.43 -0.97 14.47
N LEU A 29 -6.59 -1.56 14.74
CA LEU A 29 -7.07 -2.72 13.99
C LEU A 29 -7.43 -2.35 12.54
N VAL A 30 -8.06 -1.20 12.33
CA VAL A 30 -8.35 -0.68 10.98
C VAL A 30 -7.07 -0.31 10.24
N PHE A 31 -6.11 0.30 10.92
CA PHE A 31 -4.82 0.63 10.34
C PHE A 31 -4.04 -0.62 9.88
N ILE A 32 -4.04 -1.68 10.71
CA ILE A 32 -3.47 -2.99 10.35
C ILE A 32 -4.18 -3.59 9.13
N ALA A 33 -5.51 -3.53 9.08
CA ALA A 33 -6.27 -4.04 7.94
C ALA A 33 -5.93 -3.29 6.64
N ILE A 34 -5.79 -1.96 6.69
CA ILE A 34 -5.37 -1.14 5.55
C ILE A 34 -3.95 -1.47 5.12
N LEU A 35 -3.01 -1.66 6.06
CA LEU A 35 -1.64 -2.07 5.74
C LEU A 35 -1.63 -3.44 5.04
N LEU A 36 -2.33 -4.43 5.61
CA LEU A 36 -2.45 -5.77 5.01
C LEU A 36 -3.10 -5.72 3.63
N PHE A 37 -4.15 -4.91 3.45
CA PHE A 37 -4.79 -4.67 2.17
C PHE A 37 -3.77 -4.11 1.17
N MET A 38 -3.10 -3.01 1.50
CA MET A 38 -2.13 -2.34 0.62
C MET A 38 -0.98 -3.26 0.18
N PHE A 39 -0.48 -4.12 1.07
CA PHE A 39 0.55 -5.11 0.72
C PHE A 39 -0.02 -6.35 0.00
N GLY A 40 -1.30 -6.68 0.19
CA GLY A 40 -1.97 -7.81 -0.44
C GLY A 40 -2.27 -7.63 -1.94
N PHE A 41 -2.52 -6.39 -2.42
CA PHE A 41 -2.79 -6.16 -3.86
C PHE A 41 -1.57 -6.18 -4.76
N VAL A 42 -0.36 -6.14 -4.18
CA VAL A 42 0.88 -6.14 -4.97
C VAL A 42 1.06 -7.47 -5.73
N GLU A 43 0.45 -8.56 -5.26
CA GLU A 43 0.61 -9.88 -5.87
C GLU A 43 -0.44 -10.23 -6.94
N THR A 44 -1.63 -9.62 -6.91
CA THR A 44 -2.76 -10.06 -7.78
C THR A 44 -2.91 -9.23 -9.07
N ALA A 45 -2.20 -8.11 -9.22
CA ALA A 45 -2.25 -7.29 -10.44
C ALA A 45 -1.38 -7.83 -11.60
N ALA A 46 -0.75 -9.01 -11.44
CA ALA A 46 0.15 -9.62 -12.41
C ALA A 46 -0.51 -10.64 -13.35
N ILE A 47 -1.83 -10.58 -13.54
CA ILE A 47 -2.52 -11.36 -14.56
C ILE A 47 -3.24 -10.38 -15.50
N GLU A 48 -2.55 -9.94 -16.56
CA GLU A 48 -3.20 -9.29 -17.69
C GLU A 48 -4.04 -10.31 -18.48
N PRO A 49 -5.29 -9.98 -18.87
CA PRO A 49 -6.04 -10.79 -19.83
C PRO A 49 -5.44 -10.63 -21.24
N ILE A 50 -5.42 -11.75 -21.97
CA ILE A 50 -4.92 -11.91 -23.34
C ILE A 50 -5.80 -11.12 -24.32
N ASP A 51 -5.22 -10.21 -25.12
CA ASP A 51 -5.92 -9.57 -26.24
C ASP A 51 -5.34 -9.96 -27.61
N LEU A 52 -6.24 -10.50 -28.46
CA LEU A 52 -6.04 -10.88 -29.86
C LEU A 52 -6.19 -9.66 -30.80
N HIS A 53 -5.34 -9.62 -31.85
CA HIS A 53 -5.49 -8.91 -33.14
C HIS A 53 -5.67 -7.38 -33.10
N SER A 54 -4.78 -6.59 -33.71
CA SER A 54 -4.81 -6.25 -35.15
C SER A 54 -3.57 -5.43 -35.51
N GLY A 55 -2.99 -5.69 -36.69
CA GLY A 55 -1.69 -5.12 -37.11
C GLY A 55 -1.67 -3.64 -37.44
N THR A 56 -0.50 -3.03 -37.29
CA THR A 56 0.30 -2.39 -38.35
C THR A 56 1.68 -2.14 -37.73
N GLU A 57 2.72 -2.50 -38.46
CA GLU A 57 4.11 -2.41 -38.03
C GLU A 57 4.54 -0.93 -37.96
N GLU A 58 4.46 -0.32 -36.78
CA GLU A 58 5.20 0.90 -36.47
C GLU A 58 5.91 0.74 -35.12
N GLU A 59 7.25 0.75 -35.21
CA GLU A 59 8.20 1.11 -34.17
C GLU A 59 7.91 0.57 -32.76
N ARG A 60 8.39 -0.66 -32.55
CA ARG A 60 8.55 -1.32 -31.25
C ARG A 60 9.48 -0.51 -30.33
N TYR A 61 8.96 0.55 -29.71
CA TYR A 61 9.49 0.99 -28.43
C TYR A 61 9.37 -0.21 -27.48
N PRO A 62 10.47 -0.70 -26.86
CA PRO A 62 10.32 -1.70 -25.81
C PRO A 62 9.37 -1.12 -24.77
N PRO A 63 8.34 -1.86 -24.31
CA PRO A 63 7.47 -1.39 -23.24
C PRO A 63 8.41 -0.98 -22.11
N ALA A 64 8.37 0.30 -21.74
CA ALA A 64 9.22 0.81 -20.69
C ALA A 64 8.97 -0.10 -19.49
N LYS A 65 9.94 -0.97 -19.15
CA LYS A 65 9.90 -1.79 -17.94
C LYS A 65 9.81 -0.78 -16.82
N THR A 66 8.60 -0.50 -16.36
CA THR A 66 8.36 0.19 -15.11
C THR A 66 8.86 -0.80 -14.07
N SER A 67 10.15 -0.70 -13.75
CA SER A 67 10.72 -1.39 -12.62
C SER A 67 9.99 -0.82 -11.42
N MET A 68 9.04 -1.58 -10.87
CA MET A 68 8.35 -1.18 -9.64
C MET A 68 9.44 -0.93 -8.59
N LYS A 69 9.60 0.34 -8.22
CA LYS A 69 10.53 0.73 -7.17
C LYS A 69 9.75 0.68 -5.87
N GLY A 70 10.13 -0.26 -5.01
CA GLY A 70 9.46 -0.55 -3.74
C GLY A 70 10.49 -0.82 -2.65
N GLY A 71 10.03 -0.80 -1.41
CA GLY A 71 10.85 -1.05 -0.25
C GLY A 71 9.99 -1.27 0.99
N GLY A 72 10.61 -1.76 2.05
CA GLY A 72 10.00 -1.99 3.34
C GLY A 72 10.93 -1.60 4.48
N VAL A 73 10.35 -1.52 5.68
CA VAL A 73 11.08 -1.29 6.92
C VAL A 73 10.87 -2.48 7.84
N ILE A 74 11.96 -2.99 8.39
CA ILE A 74 11.96 -3.94 9.48
C ILE A 74 12.41 -3.19 10.74
N LEU A 75 11.57 -3.17 11.77
CA LEU A 75 11.92 -2.58 13.07
C LEU A 75 12.53 -3.66 13.96
N ILE A 76 13.83 -3.60 14.26
CA ILE A 76 14.48 -4.45 15.27
C ILE A 76 14.65 -3.60 16.55
N GLY A 77 13.64 -3.65 17.43
CA GLY A 77 13.51 -2.66 18.50
C GLY A 77 13.23 -1.25 17.92
N PRO A 78 13.60 -0.16 18.61
CA PRO A 78 13.47 1.20 18.06
C PRO A 78 14.49 1.49 16.94
N ILE A 79 15.17 0.47 16.40
CA ILE A 79 16.19 0.60 15.36
C ILE A 79 15.57 0.15 14.03
N PRO A 80 15.26 1.09 13.10
CA PRO A 80 14.68 0.76 11.81
C PRO A 80 15.73 0.30 10.79
N ILE A 81 15.53 -0.87 10.21
CA ILE A 81 16.32 -1.40 9.08
C ILE A 81 15.49 -1.25 7.80
N VAL A 82 15.99 -0.44 6.87
CA VAL A 82 15.26 -0.10 5.64
C VAL A 82 15.82 -0.84 4.44
N PHE A 83 14.96 -1.55 3.73
CA PHE A 83 15.27 -2.22 2.47
C PHE A 83 14.51 -1.54 1.34
N SER A 84 15.20 -1.13 0.29
CA SER A 84 14.54 -0.40 -0.80
C SER A 84 15.29 -0.56 -2.11
N SER A 85 14.57 -0.68 -3.22
CA SER A 85 15.14 -0.65 -4.57
C SER A 85 15.48 0.76 -5.06
N ASN A 86 15.24 1.79 -4.25
CA ASN A 86 15.57 3.19 -4.55
C ASN A 86 15.98 3.95 -3.29
N TRP A 87 17.09 4.69 -3.35
CA TRP A 87 17.57 5.49 -2.22
C TRP A 87 16.53 6.51 -1.73
N LYS A 88 15.75 7.11 -2.63
CA LYS A 88 14.67 8.04 -2.28
C LYS A 88 13.59 7.36 -1.44
N ILE A 89 13.22 6.13 -1.81
CA ILE A 89 12.25 5.30 -1.08
C ILE A 89 12.86 4.82 0.24
N ALA A 90 14.17 4.55 0.30
CA ALA A 90 14.86 4.17 1.54
C ALA A 90 14.80 5.32 2.57
N VAL A 91 15.07 6.55 2.14
CA VAL A 91 14.99 7.73 3.02
C VAL A 91 13.55 7.98 3.48
N ALA A 92 12.57 7.86 2.59
CA ALA A 92 11.16 8.01 2.94
C ALA A 92 10.73 6.98 4.00
N LEU A 93 11.06 5.71 3.78
CA LEU A 93 10.80 4.61 4.72
C LEU A 93 11.51 4.81 6.07
N MET A 94 12.73 5.34 6.08
CA MET A 94 13.47 5.67 7.29
C MET A 94 12.78 6.77 8.11
N ILE A 95 12.31 7.84 7.47
CA ILE A 95 11.60 8.94 8.13
C ILE A 95 10.28 8.45 8.72
N VAL A 96 9.50 7.67 7.95
CA VAL A 96 8.24 7.07 8.41
C VAL A 96 8.48 6.17 9.63
N ALA A 97 9.51 5.35 9.58
CA ALA A 97 9.88 4.48 10.69
C ALA A 97 10.24 5.27 11.95
N MET A 98 11.04 6.34 11.79
CA MET A 98 11.44 7.20 12.90
C MET A 98 10.25 7.91 13.53
N LEU A 99 9.34 8.45 12.71
CA LEU A 99 8.10 9.07 13.20
C LEU A 99 7.24 8.07 13.97
N LEU A 100 7.09 6.84 13.48
CA LEU A 100 6.36 5.79 14.19
C LEU A 100 7.01 5.43 15.52
N ILE A 101 8.34 5.29 15.54
CA ILE A 101 9.10 5.02 16.77
C ILE A 101 8.88 6.15 17.79
N ILE A 102 9.07 7.42 17.39
CA ILE A 102 8.86 8.58 18.28
C ILE A 102 7.42 8.64 18.78
N THR A 103 6.44 8.43 17.90
CA THR A 103 5.02 8.42 18.26
C THR A 103 4.72 7.36 19.32
N VAL A 104 5.27 6.15 19.14
CA VAL A 104 5.12 5.05 20.09
C VAL A 104 5.83 5.34 21.41
N LEU A 105 7.05 5.88 21.37
CA LEU A 105 7.82 6.23 22.57
C LEU A 105 7.11 7.31 23.40
N PHE A 106 6.56 8.34 22.74
CA PHE A 106 5.79 9.40 23.39
C PHE A 106 4.45 8.88 23.94
N ALA A 107 3.74 8.05 23.18
CA ALA A 107 2.50 7.42 23.63
C ALA A 107 2.73 6.50 24.84
N MET A 108 3.88 5.83 24.93
CA MET A 108 4.27 4.99 26.05
C MET A 108 4.88 5.76 27.23
N LYS A 109 4.98 7.10 27.16
CA LYS A 109 5.68 7.94 28.15
C LYS A 109 7.11 7.46 28.45
N LEU A 110 7.79 6.89 27.46
CA LEU A 110 9.18 6.45 27.59
C LEU A 110 10.17 7.60 27.29
N LEU A 111 9.64 8.73 26.81
CA LEU A 111 10.34 9.95 26.45
C LEU A 111 9.50 11.16 26.86
#